data_AF-A0A2S8NT58-F1
#
_entry.id   AF-A0A2S8NT58-F1
#
_cell.length_a   1.000
_cell.length_b   1.000
_cell.length_c   1.000
_cell.angle_alpha   90.00
_cell.angle_beta   90.00
_cell.angle_gamma   90.00
#
_symmetry.space_group_name_H-M   'P 1'
#
loop_
_entity.id
_entity.type
_entity.pdbx_description
1 polymer ?
#
loop_
_entity_poly.entity_id
_entity_poly.type
_entity_poly.pdbx_seq_one_letter_code
_entity_poly.pdbx_strand_id
1 'polypeptide(L)'
;MKINWIGCKKKLLPQIISHLPSKFKTYYEPFLGSGVLYFYLQPSKAILNDNNSQLTTMWKQSLQNPHHFVNKVKAIENYIYQYHNQKNQKQAFKNLLNQYNQNAKKRKKLTRSAIFYVLNKYAFRGITRYD
;
A
#
# COMPACT_ATOMS: atom_id res chain seq x y z
N MET A 1 7.08 5.57 2.71
CA MET A 1 5.82 4.83 2.94
C MET A 1 6.12 3.34 2.98
N LYS A 2 5.50 2.56 3.87
CA LYS A 2 5.67 1.10 3.94
C LYS A 2 4.30 0.44 4.04
N ILE A 3 4.05 -0.58 3.22
CA ILE A 3 2.87 -1.44 3.31
C ILE A 3 3.28 -2.79 3.90
N ASN A 4 2.42 -3.38 4.72
CA ASN A 4 2.62 -4.74 5.21
C ASN A 4 2.02 -5.68 4.15
N TRP A 5 2.88 -6.47 3.52
CA TRP A 5 2.46 -7.38 2.46
C TRP A 5 3.04 -8.76 2.70
N ILE A 6 2.20 -9.79 2.54
CA ILE A 6 2.62 -11.19 2.64
C ILE A 6 3.63 -11.47 1.52
N GLY A 7 4.70 -12.20 1.85
CA GLY A 7 5.78 -12.50 0.90
C GLY A 7 6.77 -11.36 0.67
N CYS A 8 6.79 -10.32 1.52
CA CYS A 8 7.75 -9.22 1.44
C CYS A 8 9.20 -9.74 1.44
N LYS A 9 9.91 -9.48 0.34
CA LYS A 9 11.28 -9.95 0.07
C LYS A 9 12.38 -9.25 0.86
N LYS A 10 12.05 -8.40 1.86
CA LYS A 10 13.04 -7.57 2.58
C LYS A 10 14.21 -8.39 3.14
N LYS A 11 13.94 -9.55 3.75
CA LYS A 11 14.97 -10.43 4.33
C LYS A 11 15.85 -11.10 3.27
N LEU A 12 15.34 -11.25 2.05
CA LEU A 12 16.03 -11.91 0.93
C LEU A 12 16.79 -10.92 0.05
N LEU A 13 16.71 -9.61 0.33
CA LEU A 13 17.37 -8.59 -0.49
C LEU A 13 18.86 -8.89 -0.72
N PRO A 14 19.69 -9.20 0.30
CA PRO A 14 21.12 -9.45 0.08
C PRO A 14 21.40 -10.55 -0.95
N GLN A 15 20.62 -11.64 -0.90
CA GLN A 15 20.75 -12.76 -1.82
C GLN A 15 20.24 -12.42 -3.22
N ILE A 16 19.14 -11.67 -3.32
CA ILE A 16 18.61 -11.26 -4.63
C ILE A 16 19.60 -10.33 -5.33
N ILE A 17 20.13 -9.35 -4.61
CA ILE A 17 21.03 -8.31 -5.16
C ILE A 17 22.32 -8.93 -5.69
N SER A 18 22.87 -9.95 -5.03
CA SER A 18 24.09 -10.63 -5.51
C SER A 18 23.92 -11.36 -6.84
N HIS A 19 22.69 -11.63 -7.26
CA HIS A 19 22.38 -12.27 -8.55
C HIS A 19 21.87 -11.29 -9.61
N LEU A 20 21.74 -10.00 -9.28
CA LEU A 20 21.32 -9.01 -10.27
C LEU A 20 22.48 -8.61 -11.19
N PRO A 21 22.20 -8.31 -12.47
CA PRO A 21 23.21 -7.75 -13.34
C PRO A 21 23.63 -6.36 -12.83
N SER A 22 24.91 -6.03 -12.99
CA SER A 22 25.46 -4.72 -12.59
C SER A 22 24.87 -3.54 -13.37
N LYS A 23 24.34 -3.80 -14.57
CA LYS A 23 23.69 -2.82 -15.44
C LYS A 23 22.47 -3.43 -16.12
N PHE A 24 21.37 -2.67 -16.16
CA PHE A 24 20.17 -3.00 -16.91
C PHE A 24 19.48 -1.71 -17.36
N LYS A 25 18.69 -1.79 -18.45
CA LYS A 25 17.99 -0.63 -19.01
C LYS A 25 16.62 -0.39 -18.38
N THR A 26 15.85 -1.45 -18.17
CA THR A 26 14.48 -1.36 -17.65
C THR A 26 14.26 -2.48 -16.66
N TYR A 27 13.74 -2.11 -15.49
CA TYR A 27 13.35 -3.03 -14.45
C TYR A 27 11.90 -3.48 -14.66
N TYR A 28 11.64 -4.79 -14.60
CA TYR A 28 10.30 -5.35 -14.71
C TYR A 28 10.00 -6.11 -13.42
N GLU A 29 8.91 -5.77 -12.73
CA GLU A 29 8.46 -6.47 -11.52
C GLU A 29 6.99 -6.87 -11.68
N PRO A 30 6.71 -8.10 -12.17
CA PRO A 30 5.34 -8.55 -12.44
C PRO A 30 4.52 -8.87 -11.18
N PHE A 31 5.19 -9.03 -10.03
CA PHE A 31 4.60 -9.36 -8.74
C PHE A 31 5.11 -8.38 -7.67
N LEU A 32 4.71 -7.11 -7.80
CA LEU A 32 5.23 -5.99 -7.01
C LEU A 32 5.09 -6.19 -5.50
N GLY A 33 3.91 -6.61 -5.02
CA GLY A 33 3.62 -6.70 -3.59
C GLY A 33 3.99 -5.41 -2.82
N SER A 34 4.93 -5.53 -1.87
CA SER A 34 5.40 -4.38 -1.09
C SER A 34 6.32 -3.42 -1.86
N GLY A 35 6.75 -3.77 -3.08
CA GLY A 35 7.68 -2.99 -3.90
C GLY A 35 9.08 -2.86 -3.32
N VAL A 36 9.44 -3.71 -2.35
CA VAL A 36 10.68 -3.54 -1.57
C VAL A 36 11.94 -3.59 -2.44
N LEU A 37 11.95 -4.43 -3.49
CA LEU A 37 13.08 -4.52 -4.41
C LEU A 37 13.15 -3.32 -5.33
N TYR A 38 12.02 -2.91 -5.94
CA TYR A 38 11.92 -1.65 -6.68
C TYR A 38 12.47 -0.45 -5.89
N PHE A 39 12.03 -0.26 -4.64
CA PHE A 39 12.48 0.88 -3.81
C PHE A 39 13.93 0.78 -3.37
N TYR A 40 14.48 -0.43 -3.29
CA TYR A 40 15.91 -0.64 -3.04
C TYR A 40 16.74 -0.29 -4.27
N LEU A 41 16.35 -0.74 -5.46
CA LEU A 41 17.10 -0.56 -6.70
C LEU A 41 16.97 0.85 -7.30
N GLN A 42 15.84 1.52 -7.08
CA GLN A 42 15.52 2.84 -7.65
C GLN A 42 15.87 2.97 -9.14
N PRO A 43 15.41 2.04 -9.99
CA PRO A 43 15.78 2.01 -11.39
C PRO A 43 15.28 3.27 -12.12
N SER A 44 16.03 3.75 -13.10
CA SER A 44 15.64 4.91 -13.92
C SER A 44 14.35 4.68 -14.73
N LYS A 45 14.12 3.44 -15.17
CA LYS A 45 12.89 3.01 -15.84
C LYS A 45 12.39 1.69 -15.26
N ALA A 46 11.12 1.65 -14.90
CA ALA A 46 10.48 0.46 -14.36
C ALA A 46 9.08 0.22 -14.94
N ILE A 47 8.72 -1.06 -15.09
CA ILE A 47 7.36 -1.52 -15.36
C ILE A 47 6.94 -2.42 -14.20
N LEU A 48 5.96 -1.97 -13.43
CA LEU A 48 5.53 -2.61 -12.19
C LEU A 48 4.10 -3.14 -12.38
N ASN A 49 3.86 -4.39 -11.96
CA ASN A 49 2.55 -5.02 -12.02
C ASN A 49 2.29 -5.84 -10.75
N ASP A 50 1.02 -6.06 -10.47
CA ASP A 50 0.52 -7.02 -9.49
C ASP A 50 -0.94 -7.34 -9.86
N ASN A 51 -1.37 -8.59 -9.62
CA ASN A 51 -2.76 -8.98 -9.87
C ASN A 51 -3.76 -8.20 -8.99
N ASN A 52 -3.32 -7.71 -7.82
CA ASN A 52 -4.17 -6.92 -6.93
C ASN A 52 -4.30 -5.47 -7.43
N SER A 53 -5.39 -5.18 -8.13
CA SER A 53 -5.68 -3.85 -8.67
C SER A 53 -5.78 -2.73 -7.63
N GLN A 54 -6.15 -3.03 -6.38
CA GLN A 54 -6.19 -2.04 -5.30
C GLN A 54 -4.78 -1.65 -4.87
N LEU A 55 -3.87 -2.64 -4.80
CA LEU A 55 -2.46 -2.43 -4.51
C LEU A 55 -1.78 -1.61 -5.61
N THR A 56 -1.92 -2.00 -6.88
CA THR A 56 -1.30 -1.27 -8.01
C THR A 56 -1.85 0.15 -8.12
N THR A 57 -3.17 0.34 -7.94
CA THR A 57 -3.77 1.68 -7.90
C THR A 57 -3.22 2.50 -6.74
N MET A 58 -3.07 1.90 -5.54
CA MET A 58 -2.50 2.60 -4.40
C MET A 58 -1.05 3.02 -4.64
N TRP A 59 -0.21 2.14 -5.19
CA TRP A 59 1.16 2.50 -5.54
C TRP A 59 1.18 3.65 -6.54
N LYS A 60 0.38 3.56 -7.62
CA LYS A 60 0.24 4.62 -8.61
C LYS A 60 -0.17 5.96 -7.98
N GLN A 61 -1.18 5.96 -7.11
CA GLN A 61 -1.62 7.20 -6.44
C GLN A 61 -0.54 7.77 -5.51
N SER A 62 0.17 6.93 -4.76
CA SER A 62 1.22 7.38 -3.84
C SER A 62 2.45 7.92 -4.56
N LEU A 63 2.79 7.37 -5.73
CA LEU A 63 3.92 7.82 -6.56
C LEU A 63 3.59 9.08 -7.35
N GLN A 64 2.37 9.19 -7.91
CA GLN A 64 1.98 10.35 -8.74
C GLN A 64 1.51 11.55 -7.92
N ASN A 65 0.97 11.34 -6.72
CA ASN A 65 0.38 12.41 -5.90
C ASN A 65 0.84 12.32 -4.43
N PRO A 66 2.15 12.28 -4.13
CA PRO A 66 2.67 11.90 -2.81
C PRO A 66 2.15 12.81 -1.69
N HIS A 67 2.17 14.13 -1.86
CA HIS A 67 1.70 15.07 -0.84
C HIS A 67 0.20 14.91 -0.55
N HIS A 68 -0.63 14.85 -1.60
CA HIS A 68 -2.08 14.65 -1.46
C HIS A 68 -2.41 13.27 -0.85
N PHE A 69 -1.68 12.23 -1.24
CA PHE A 69 -1.83 10.89 -0.68
C PHE A 69 -1.54 10.88 0.82
N VAL A 70 -0.40 11.45 1.25
CA VAL A 70 -0.03 11.56 2.67
C VAL A 70 -1.07 12.35 3.45
N ASN A 71 -1.56 13.48 2.91
CA ASN A 71 -2.58 14.27 3.59
C ASN A 71 -3.90 13.49 3.76
N LYS A 72 -4.30 12.69 2.76
CA LYS A 72 -5.47 11.81 2.89
C LYS A 72 -5.25 10.70 3.92
N VAL A 73 -4.07 10.09 3.95
CA VAL A 73 -3.73 9.08 4.97
C VAL A 73 -3.82 9.69 6.37
N LYS A 74 -3.18 10.84 6.61
CA LYS A 74 -3.24 11.54 7.90
C LYS A 74 -4.67 11.89 8.33
N ALA A 75 -5.50 12.37 7.41
CA ALA A 75 -6.90 12.69 7.71
C ALA A 75 -7.70 11.45 8.14
N ILE A 76 -7.46 10.30 7.50
CA ILE A 76 -8.13 9.03 7.85
C ILE A 76 -7.59 8.49 9.18
N GLU A 77 -6.28 8.60 9.42
CA GLU A 77 -5.68 8.24 10.71
C GLU A 77 -6.24 9.09 11.84
N ASN A 78 -6.36 10.41 11.66
CA ASN A 78 -6.98 11.31 12.63
C ASN A 78 -8.44 10.92 12.92
N TYR A 79 -9.20 10.48 11.92
CA TYR A 79 -10.56 9.97 12.12
C TYR A 79 -10.62 8.72 13.03
N ILE A 80 -9.61 7.84 12.96
CA ILE A 80 -9.53 6.67 13.85
C ILE A 80 -9.05 7.10 15.24
N TYR A 81 -8.00 7.92 15.30
CA TYR A 81 -7.27 8.25 16.52
C TYR A 81 -7.79 9.48 17.28
N GLN A 82 -8.81 10.17 16.77
CA GLN A 82 -9.57 11.15 17.56
C GLN A 82 -10.20 10.52 18.81
N TYR A 83 -10.38 9.19 18.82
CA TYR A 83 -10.82 8.45 19.99
C TYR A 83 -9.63 7.95 20.81
N HIS A 84 -9.66 8.17 22.12
CA HIS A 84 -8.58 7.78 23.04
C HIS A 84 -8.74 6.36 23.63
N ASN A 85 -9.76 5.60 23.23
CA ASN A 85 -9.99 4.23 23.70
C ASN A 85 -10.08 3.23 22.55
N GLN A 86 -9.62 2.00 22.80
CA GLN A 86 -9.52 0.94 21.79
C GLN A 86 -10.89 0.51 21.23
N LYS A 87 -11.95 0.52 22.06
CA LYS A 87 -13.30 0.13 21.64
C LYS A 87 -13.80 1.04 20.51
N ASN A 88 -13.65 2.35 20.67
CA ASN A 88 -14.11 3.33 19.69
C ASN A 88 -13.20 3.37 18.45
N GLN A 89 -11.88 3.22 18.62
CA GLN A 89 -10.94 3.08 17.49
C GLN A 89 -11.28 1.86 16.62
N LYS A 90 -11.59 0.70 17.25
CA LYS A 90 -12.03 -0.52 16.57
C LYS A 90 -13.34 -0.28 15.81
N GLN A 91 -14.28 0.44 16.39
CA GLN A 91 -15.52 0.79 15.70
C GLN A 91 -15.29 1.73 14.50
N ALA A 92 -14.43 2.74 14.65
CA ALA A 92 -14.04 3.64 13.56
C ALA A 92 -13.38 2.88 12.41
N PHE A 93 -12.47 1.94 12.72
CA PHE A 93 -11.86 1.06 11.72
C PHE A 93 -12.90 0.21 10.97
N LYS A 94 -13.85 -0.42 11.69
CA LYS A 94 -14.95 -1.20 11.08
C LYS A 94 -15.83 -0.33 10.17
N ASN A 95 -16.17 0.88 10.62
CA ASN A 95 -16.94 1.82 9.81
C ASN A 95 -16.20 2.18 8.52
N LEU A 96 -14.88 2.43 8.61
CA LEU A 96 -14.03 2.70 7.46
C LEU A 96 -13.97 1.52 6.48
N LEU A 97 -13.87 0.29 6.99
CA LEU A 97 -13.89 -0.93 6.19
C LEU A 97 -15.23 -1.11 5.46
N ASN A 98 -16.35 -0.96 6.16
CA ASN A 98 -17.69 -1.03 5.56
C ASN A 98 -17.85 0.02 4.46
N GLN A 99 -17.40 1.25 4.73
CA GLN A 99 -17.39 2.33 3.75
C GLN A 99 -16.54 2.02 2.51
N TYR A 100 -15.38 1.39 2.69
CA TYR A 100 -14.48 0.97 1.61
C TYR A 100 -15.14 -0.10 0.72
N ASN A 101 -15.85 -1.05 1.33
CA ASN A 101 -16.53 -2.14 0.64
C ASN A 101 -17.77 -1.65 -0.12
N GLN A 102 -18.63 -0.83 0.51
CA GLN A 102 -19.90 -0.38 -0.08
C GLN A 102 -19.73 0.65 -1.22
N ASN A 103 -18.65 1.46 -1.20
CA ASN A 103 -18.49 2.58 -2.13
C ASN A 103 -17.44 2.32 -3.22
N ALA A 104 -17.27 1.07 -3.66
CA ALA A 104 -16.15 0.67 -4.51
C ALA A 104 -16.02 1.49 -5.81
N LYS A 105 -17.13 1.94 -6.40
CA LYS A 105 -17.15 2.66 -7.69
C LYS A 105 -17.34 4.19 -7.56
N LYS A 106 -17.74 4.72 -6.40
CA LYS A 106 -18.13 6.15 -6.26
C LYS A 106 -17.02 7.07 -5.71
N ARG A 107 -15.95 6.53 -5.11
CA ARG A 107 -14.88 7.35 -4.52
C ARG A 107 -13.77 7.69 -5.51
N LYS A 108 -13.20 8.91 -5.40
CA LYS A 108 -11.97 9.29 -6.09
C LYS A 108 -10.85 8.28 -5.77
N LYS A 109 -10.09 7.86 -6.80
CA LYS A 109 -9.01 6.85 -6.70
C LYS A 109 -8.06 7.14 -5.54
N LEU A 110 -7.61 8.39 -5.42
CA LEU A 110 -6.73 8.84 -4.33
C LEU A 110 -7.28 8.51 -2.93
N THR A 111 -8.52 8.92 -2.65
CA THR A 111 -9.16 8.67 -1.35
C THR A 111 -9.30 7.17 -1.10
N ARG A 112 -9.74 6.41 -2.10
CA ARG A 112 -9.88 4.96 -1.98
C ARG A 112 -8.54 4.28 -1.66
N SER A 113 -7.47 4.67 -2.35
CA SER A 113 -6.13 4.15 -2.12
C SER A 113 -5.58 4.51 -0.74
N ALA A 114 -5.85 5.72 -0.24
CA ALA A 114 -5.47 6.10 1.13
C ALA A 114 -6.23 5.27 2.18
N ILE A 115 -7.52 5.01 1.97
CA ILE A 115 -8.30 4.12 2.85
C ILE A 115 -7.73 2.70 2.82
N PHE A 116 -7.44 2.16 1.63
CA PHE A 116 -6.81 0.84 1.47
C PHE A 116 -5.50 0.74 2.25
N TYR A 117 -4.63 1.75 2.14
CA TYR A 117 -3.37 1.81 2.87
C TYR A 117 -3.58 1.79 4.39
N VAL A 118 -4.48 2.63 4.91
CA VAL A 118 -4.77 2.69 6.35
C VAL A 118 -5.36 1.36 6.84
N LEU A 119 -6.31 0.78 6.11
CA LEU A 119 -6.89 -0.52 6.45
C LEU A 119 -5.80 -1.60 6.52
N ASN A 120 -4.89 -1.67 5.54
CA ASN A 120 -3.76 -2.59 5.59
C ASN A 120 -2.83 -2.31 6.79
N LYS A 121 -2.49 -1.05 7.03
CA LYS A 121 -1.56 -0.66 8.11
C LYS A 121 -2.03 -1.10 9.49
N TYR A 122 -3.34 -1.02 9.75
CA TYR A 122 -3.94 -1.30 11.06
C TYR A 122 -4.70 -2.64 11.14
N ALA A 123 -4.81 -3.37 10.03
CA ALA A 123 -5.36 -4.72 10.03
C ALA A 123 -4.48 -5.68 10.84
N PHE A 124 -5.08 -6.74 11.35
CA PHE A 124 -4.36 -7.81 12.03
C PHE A 124 -3.23 -8.35 11.14
N ARG A 125 -1.98 -8.20 11.62
CA ARG A 125 -0.74 -8.57 10.91
C ARG A 125 -0.58 -7.93 9.52
N GLY A 126 -1.33 -6.86 9.23
CA GLY A 126 -1.36 -6.22 7.92
C GLY A 126 -1.88 -7.12 6.79
N ILE A 127 -2.78 -8.03 7.10
CA ILE A 127 -3.38 -8.93 6.11
C ILE A 127 -4.47 -8.18 5.33
N THR A 128 -4.38 -8.24 4.01
CA THR A 128 -5.45 -7.85 3.09
C THR A 128 -6.06 -9.12 2.51
N ARG A 129 -7.34 -9.36 2.81
CA ARG A 129 -8.10 -10.52 2.36
C ARG A 129 -9.46 -10.06 1.85
N TYR A 130 -9.92 -10.68 0.76
CA TYR A 130 -11.25 -10.51 0.20
C TYR A 130 -11.99 -11.84 0.39
N ASP A 131 -13.30 -11.78 0.66
CA ASP A 131 -14.18 -12.94 0.73
C ASP A 131 -14.78 -13.25 -0.65
#